data_AF-A0AA43KX98-F1
#
_entry.id   AF-A0AA43KX98-F1
#
_cell.length_a   1.000
_cell.length_b   1.000
_cell.length_c   1.000
_cell.angle_alpha   90.00
_cell.angle_beta   90.00
_cell.angle_gamma   90.00
#
_symmetry.space_group_name_H-M   'P 1'
#
loop_
_entity.id
_entity.type
_entity.pdbx_description
1 polymer ?
#
loop_
_entity_poly.entity_id
_entity_poly.type
_entity_poly.pdbx_seq_one_letter_code
_entity_poly.pdbx_strand_id
1 'polypeptide(L)'
;MAKIRLSNFGAPESEYETKYDWGFFCQSGANGVVFSQKGNYQTAFFEAFPRNPKCFIRGEGATVEEAEQDAWEQWQKIQVCNHEMERRNRKDGYGYCKYCTYSDMVFEPLTKCCKCGEPTRYTTDNKEHWYCKKHSRNIPKRLKQEWMLDRHKRLPRVTKKVMKKGAAIKLTGSKYGKVKFEYKVTIAFRANGYRLDIFNRKQRRLLIQMGK
;
A
#
# COMPACT_ATOMS: atom_id res chain seq x y z
N MET A 1 -24.27 -20.01 1.21
CA MET A 1 -24.05 -18.61 0.81
C MET A 1 -23.39 -17.87 1.95
N ALA A 2 -22.35 -17.08 1.69
CA ALA A 2 -21.63 -16.32 2.71
C ALA A 2 -21.92 -14.82 2.55
N LYS A 3 -22.00 -14.08 3.65
CA LYS A 3 -22.12 -12.62 3.61
C LYS A 3 -20.73 -11.99 3.68
N ILE A 4 -20.44 -11.13 2.71
CA ILE A 4 -19.21 -10.33 2.70
C ILE A 4 -19.54 -8.86 2.84
N ARG A 5 -18.62 -8.11 3.45
CA ARG A 5 -18.77 -6.65 3.59
C ARG A 5 -18.36 -5.97 2.31
N LEU A 6 -19.20 -5.05 1.83
CA LEU A 6 -18.83 -4.18 0.73
C LEU A 6 -17.82 -3.13 1.20
N SER A 7 -16.66 -3.10 0.57
CA SER A 7 -15.69 -2.03 0.74
C SER A 7 -16.15 -0.80 -0.03
N ASN A 8 -16.99 0.00 0.62
CA ASN A 8 -17.37 1.32 0.12
C ASN A 8 -16.52 2.38 0.81
N PHE A 9 -15.63 3.03 0.05
CA PHE A 9 -14.89 4.19 0.55
C PHE A 9 -15.86 5.34 0.87
N GLY A 10 -16.23 5.49 2.15
CA GLY A 10 -17.00 6.63 2.65
C GLY A 10 -18.54 6.48 2.58
N ALA A 11 -19.07 5.30 2.28
CA ALA A 11 -20.52 5.02 2.30
C ALA A 11 -20.87 4.05 3.45
N PRO A 12 -22.13 3.98 3.90
CA PRO A 12 -22.55 3.07 4.97
C PRO A 12 -22.22 1.60 4.64
N GLU A 13 -21.91 0.83 5.68
CA GLU A 13 -21.69 -0.62 5.57
C GLU A 13 -22.92 -1.27 4.93
N SER A 14 -22.73 -1.83 3.74
CA SER A 14 -23.72 -2.67 3.08
C SER A 14 -23.15 -4.08 2.98
N GLU A 15 -23.99 -5.07 3.27
CA GLU A 15 -23.63 -6.48 3.14
C GLU A 15 -24.02 -6.97 1.74
N TYR A 16 -23.16 -7.78 1.15
CA TYR A 16 -23.44 -8.51 -0.08
C TYR A 16 -23.46 -10.00 0.23
N GLU A 17 -24.50 -10.70 -0.20
CA GLU A 17 -24.61 -12.16 -0.08
C GLU A 17 -24.06 -12.80 -1.36
N THR A 18 -23.01 -13.60 -1.21
CA THR A 18 -22.35 -14.27 -2.33
C THR A 18 -23.31 -15.28 -2.97
N LYS A 19 -23.37 -15.29 -4.31
CA LYS A 19 -24.14 -16.30 -5.07
C LYS A 19 -23.46 -17.66 -5.10
N TYR A 20 -22.14 -17.68 -4.94
CA TYR A 20 -21.36 -18.91 -4.96
C TYR A 20 -20.83 -19.28 -3.59
N ASP A 21 -20.60 -20.57 -3.40
CA ASP A 21 -19.89 -21.07 -2.23
C ASP A 21 -18.39 -21.04 -2.50
N TRP A 22 -17.77 -19.94 -2.06
CA TRP A 22 -16.36 -19.72 -2.28
C TRP A 22 -15.48 -20.54 -1.34
N GLY A 23 -15.93 -20.94 -0.16
CA GLY A 23 -15.11 -21.69 0.80
C GLY A 23 -13.81 -21.00 1.28
N PHE A 24 -13.56 -19.76 0.87
CA PHE A 24 -12.40 -18.96 1.25
C PHE A 24 -12.73 -17.46 1.29
N PHE A 25 -11.77 -16.66 1.78
CA PHE A 25 -11.96 -15.23 1.97
C PHE A 25 -12.21 -14.51 0.63
N CYS A 26 -13.25 -13.67 0.62
CA CYS A 26 -13.61 -12.80 -0.49
C CYS A 26 -13.90 -11.38 0.03
N GLN A 27 -13.68 -10.38 -0.81
CA GLN A 27 -14.07 -8.99 -0.58
C GLN A 27 -14.60 -8.37 -1.88
N SER A 28 -15.50 -7.41 -1.78
CA SER A 28 -16.07 -6.76 -2.96
C SER A 28 -16.40 -5.30 -2.70
N GLY A 29 -16.60 -4.54 -3.76
CA GLY A 29 -17.03 -3.14 -3.66
C GLY A 29 -17.61 -2.63 -4.96
N ALA A 30 -18.58 -1.72 -4.88
CA ALA A 30 -19.27 -1.19 -6.06
C ALA A 30 -18.48 -0.08 -6.78
N ASN A 31 -17.50 0.53 -6.11
CA ASN A 31 -16.81 1.75 -6.57
C ASN A 31 -15.28 1.59 -6.56
N GLY A 32 -14.78 0.47 -7.11
CA GLY A 32 -13.34 0.26 -7.31
C GLY A 32 -12.77 1.23 -8.33
N VAL A 33 -11.50 1.60 -8.17
CA VAL A 33 -10.76 2.40 -9.14
C VAL A 33 -9.63 1.56 -9.71
N VAL A 34 -9.60 1.42 -11.03
CA VAL A 34 -8.52 0.75 -11.75
C VAL A 34 -7.60 1.81 -12.36
N PHE A 35 -6.31 1.70 -12.08
CA PHE A 35 -5.28 2.56 -12.65
C PHE A 35 -4.65 1.87 -13.86
N SER A 36 -4.70 2.51 -15.03
CA SER A 36 -4.05 2.01 -16.24
C SER A 36 -3.30 3.12 -16.97
N GLN A 37 -2.32 2.74 -17.80
CA GLN A 37 -1.59 3.70 -18.63
C GLN A 37 -2.50 4.42 -19.65
N LYS A 38 -3.64 3.81 -20.02
CA LYS A 38 -4.60 4.36 -20.99
C LYS A 38 -5.66 5.25 -20.34
N GLY A 39 -5.64 5.39 -19.01
CA GLY A 39 -6.65 6.09 -18.23
C GLY A 39 -7.14 5.27 -17.06
N ASN A 40 -7.76 5.95 -16.09
CA ASN A 40 -8.35 5.32 -14.93
C ASN A 40 -9.85 5.18 -15.14
N TYR A 41 -10.43 4.09 -14.67
CA TYR A 41 -11.87 3.88 -14.72
C TYR A 41 -12.41 3.37 -13.38
N GLN A 42 -13.71 3.57 -13.18
CA GLN A 42 -14.44 3.03 -12.04
C GLN A 42 -15.18 1.77 -12.46
N THR A 43 -15.19 0.78 -11.57
CA THR A 43 -15.87 -0.50 -11.79
C THR A 43 -16.21 -1.14 -10.44
N ALA A 44 -17.27 -1.94 -10.40
CA ALA A 44 -17.46 -2.87 -9.29
C ALA A 44 -16.41 -3.98 -9.36
N PHE A 45 -15.98 -4.47 -8.21
CA PHE A 45 -14.98 -5.52 -8.13
C PHE A 45 -15.36 -6.60 -7.14
N PHE A 46 -14.90 -7.81 -7.40
CA PHE A 46 -14.97 -8.95 -6.50
C PHE A 46 -13.59 -9.62 -6.46
N GLU A 47 -13.00 -9.73 -5.28
CA GLU A 47 -11.68 -10.28 -5.06
C GLU A 47 -11.76 -11.52 -4.18
N ALA A 48 -11.20 -12.62 -4.68
CA ALA A 48 -11.16 -13.91 -4.02
C ALA A 48 -9.71 -14.34 -3.76
N PHE A 49 -9.48 -14.98 -2.61
CA PHE A 49 -8.15 -15.38 -2.14
C PHE A 49 -8.07 -16.89 -1.85
N PRO A 50 -8.11 -17.75 -2.88
CA PRO A 50 -7.96 -19.19 -2.70
C PRO A 50 -6.60 -19.54 -2.09
N ARG A 51 -6.59 -20.59 -1.26
CA ARG A 51 -5.37 -21.13 -0.67
C ARG A 51 -4.79 -22.31 -1.44
N ASN A 52 -5.62 -23.02 -2.21
CA ASN A 52 -5.20 -24.18 -3.00
C ASN A 52 -5.97 -24.25 -4.33
N PRO A 53 -5.32 -23.95 -5.48
CA PRO A 53 -4.00 -23.34 -5.58
C PRO A 53 -3.98 -21.95 -4.93
N LYS A 54 -2.83 -21.53 -4.41
CA LYS A 54 -2.69 -20.20 -3.81
C LYS A 54 -2.66 -19.15 -4.92
N CYS A 55 -3.74 -18.40 -5.08
CA CYS A 55 -3.83 -17.37 -6.11
C CYS A 55 -4.63 -16.15 -5.66
N PHE A 56 -4.67 -15.15 -6.53
CA PHE A 56 -5.51 -13.97 -6.39
C PHE A 56 -6.40 -13.90 -7.63
N ILE A 57 -7.70 -13.80 -7.40
CA ILE A 57 -8.70 -13.69 -8.46
C ILE A 57 -9.42 -12.38 -8.26
N ARG A 58 -9.56 -11.63 -9.35
CA ARG A 58 -10.30 -10.37 -9.37
C ARG A 58 -11.24 -10.39 -10.56
N GLY A 59 -12.52 -10.29 -10.28
CA GLY A 59 -13.55 -10.03 -11.27
C GLY A 59 -13.94 -8.56 -11.27
N GLU A 60 -14.34 -8.06 -12.43
CA GLU A 60 -14.80 -6.68 -12.63
C GLU A 60 -16.16 -6.66 -13.34
N GLY A 61 -16.98 -5.65 -13.07
CA GLY A 61 -18.33 -5.55 -13.63
C GLY A 61 -18.97 -4.19 -13.41
N ALA A 62 -20.18 -4.00 -13.96
CA ALA A 62 -20.99 -2.83 -13.64
C ALA A 62 -21.61 -2.96 -12.24
N THR A 63 -21.87 -4.19 -11.80
CA THR A 63 -22.41 -4.53 -10.47
C THR A 63 -21.50 -5.51 -9.72
N VAL A 64 -21.69 -5.63 -8.41
CA VAL A 64 -20.91 -6.59 -7.59
C VAL A 64 -21.26 -8.02 -7.99
N GLU A 65 -22.51 -8.27 -8.39
CA GLU A 65 -23.00 -9.54 -8.90
C GLU A 65 -22.29 -9.95 -10.20
N GLU A 66 -22.12 -9.02 -11.14
CA GLU A 66 -21.36 -9.25 -12.38
C GLU A 66 -19.88 -9.49 -12.09
N ALA A 67 -19.30 -8.72 -11.17
CA ALA A 67 -17.92 -8.91 -10.75
C ALA A 67 -17.70 -10.26 -10.05
N GLU A 68 -18.66 -10.73 -9.23
CA GLU A 68 -18.62 -12.07 -8.64
C GLU A 68 -18.69 -13.16 -9.72
N GLN A 69 -19.57 -12.99 -10.70
CA GLN A 69 -19.70 -13.92 -11.82
C GLN A 69 -18.39 -14.07 -12.59
N ASP A 70 -17.76 -12.95 -12.97
CA ASP A 70 -16.47 -12.96 -13.67
C ASP A 70 -15.37 -13.64 -12.83
N ALA A 71 -15.30 -13.31 -11.53
CA ALA A 71 -14.37 -13.97 -10.62
C ALA A 71 -14.63 -15.48 -10.54
N TRP A 72 -15.90 -15.90 -10.50
CA TRP A 72 -16.26 -17.31 -10.38
C TRP A 72 -15.88 -18.09 -11.63
N GLU A 73 -16.13 -17.54 -12.82
CA GLU A 73 -15.73 -18.15 -14.08
C GLU A 73 -14.22 -18.31 -14.19
N GLN A 74 -13.46 -17.30 -13.73
CA GLN A 74 -12.00 -17.40 -13.62
C GLN A 74 -11.60 -18.54 -12.67
N TRP A 75 -12.25 -18.67 -11.51
CA TRP A 75 -11.96 -19.75 -10.56
C TRP A 75 -12.24 -21.13 -11.13
N GLN A 76 -13.39 -21.32 -11.79
CA GLN A 76 -13.74 -22.58 -12.44
C GLN A 76 -12.70 -22.96 -13.52
N LYS A 77 -12.28 -21.99 -14.34
CA LYS A 77 -11.20 -22.20 -15.33
C LYS A 77 -9.89 -22.59 -14.66
N ILE A 78 -9.55 -22.01 -13.52
CA ILE A 78 -8.34 -22.37 -12.77
C ILE A 78 -8.42 -23.82 -12.29
N GLN A 79 -9.54 -24.24 -11.71
CA GLN A 79 -9.71 -25.59 -11.15
C GLN A 79 -9.54 -26.71 -12.16
N VAL A 80 -10.00 -26.51 -13.40
CA VAL A 80 -9.96 -27.54 -14.45
C VAL A 80 -8.69 -27.49 -15.33
N CYS A 81 -7.88 -26.45 -15.19
CA CYS A 81 -6.74 -26.22 -16.09
C CYS A 81 -5.51 -27.02 -15.65
N ASN A 82 -4.82 -27.66 -16.59
CA ASN A 82 -3.52 -28.34 -16.36
C ASN A 82 -2.32 -27.37 -16.30
N HIS A 83 -2.59 -26.07 -16.13
CA HIS A 83 -1.62 -24.98 -15.95
C HIS A 83 -0.28 -25.09 -16.70
N GLU A 84 -0.30 -24.93 -18.02
CA GLU A 84 0.95 -24.78 -18.78
C GLU A 84 1.52 -23.36 -18.59
N MET A 85 2.68 -23.28 -17.95
CA MET A 85 3.28 -22.00 -17.54
C MET A 85 4.21 -21.40 -18.60
N GLU A 86 4.18 -20.08 -18.73
CA GLU A 86 5.09 -19.29 -19.56
C GLU A 86 5.61 -18.04 -18.84
N ARG A 87 6.79 -17.55 -19.24
CA ARG A 87 7.45 -16.40 -18.58
C ARG A 87 6.95 -15.03 -19.04
N ARG A 88 6.34 -14.90 -20.23
CA ARG A 88 5.95 -13.59 -20.84
C ARG A 88 7.06 -12.52 -20.74
N ASN A 89 8.29 -12.87 -21.13
CA ASN A 89 9.49 -12.01 -21.07
C ASN A 89 9.94 -11.60 -19.66
N ARG A 90 9.35 -12.16 -18.60
CA ARG A 90 9.79 -11.95 -17.22
C ARG A 90 11.10 -12.68 -16.94
N LYS A 91 12.03 -11.99 -16.26
CA LYS A 91 13.32 -12.55 -15.82
C LYS A 91 13.33 -12.95 -14.35
N ASP A 92 12.30 -12.58 -13.59
CA ASP A 92 12.27 -12.74 -12.14
C ASP A 92 11.79 -14.11 -11.66
N GLY A 93 11.42 -15.02 -12.57
CA GLY A 93 10.94 -16.36 -12.23
C GLY A 93 9.41 -16.47 -12.10
N TYR A 94 8.68 -15.38 -12.28
CA TYR A 94 7.22 -15.40 -12.30
C TYR A 94 6.71 -16.01 -13.62
N GLY A 95 5.74 -16.91 -13.51
CA GLY A 95 5.09 -17.58 -14.63
C GLY A 95 3.59 -17.28 -14.68
N TYR A 96 3.05 -17.23 -15.88
CA TYR A 96 1.62 -17.11 -16.16
C TYR A 96 1.15 -18.38 -16.87
N CYS A 97 -0.03 -18.86 -16.52
CA CYS A 97 -0.67 -19.90 -17.30
C CYS A 97 -1.02 -19.37 -18.70
N LYS A 98 -0.83 -20.18 -19.74
CA LYS A 98 -1.23 -19.87 -21.11
C LYS A 98 -2.76 -19.84 -21.30
N TYR A 99 -3.48 -20.62 -20.50
CA TYR A 99 -4.91 -20.90 -20.71
C TYR A 99 -5.84 -20.23 -19.70
N CYS A 100 -5.33 -19.77 -18.56
CA CYS A 100 -6.14 -19.15 -17.51
C CYS A 100 -5.41 -18.00 -16.82
N THR A 101 -6.07 -17.36 -15.85
CA THR A 101 -5.55 -16.22 -15.10
C THR A 101 -4.58 -16.61 -13.98
N TYR A 102 -4.35 -17.92 -13.77
CA TYR A 102 -3.43 -18.40 -12.75
C TYR A 102 -1.98 -18.00 -13.06
N SER A 103 -1.26 -17.59 -12.01
CA SER A 103 0.14 -17.19 -12.10
C SER A 103 0.85 -17.46 -10.77
N ASP A 104 2.09 -17.92 -10.86
CA ASP A 104 2.90 -18.28 -9.69
C ASP A 104 4.41 -18.26 -9.99
N MET A 105 5.22 -18.39 -8.93
CA MET A 105 6.67 -18.47 -8.96
C MET A 105 7.16 -19.88 -9.32
N VAL A 106 6.91 -20.30 -10.55
CA VAL A 106 7.24 -21.66 -11.03
C VAL A 106 8.66 -21.74 -11.57
N PHE A 107 9.22 -20.63 -12.05
CA PHE A 107 10.50 -20.64 -12.74
C PHE A 107 11.66 -20.13 -11.89
N GLU A 108 12.87 -20.65 -12.15
CA GLU A 108 14.08 -20.02 -11.64
C GLU A 108 14.29 -18.63 -12.28
N PRO A 109 14.70 -17.61 -11.52
CA PRO A 109 15.05 -16.31 -12.07
C PRO A 109 16.20 -16.42 -13.08
N LEU A 110 16.13 -15.66 -14.17
CA LEU A 110 17.23 -15.54 -15.14
C LEU A 110 18.30 -14.55 -14.68
N THR A 111 17.93 -13.67 -13.75
CA THR A 111 18.83 -12.69 -13.13
C THR A 111 19.75 -13.39 -12.13
N LYS A 112 21.05 -13.05 -12.15
CA LYS A 112 22.08 -13.69 -11.32
C LYS A 112 22.71 -12.71 -10.35
N CYS A 113 23.09 -13.19 -9.17
CA CYS A 113 23.77 -12.36 -8.19
C CYS A 113 25.17 -11.97 -8.70
N CYS A 114 25.50 -10.68 -8.69
CA CYS A 114 26.83 -10.20 -9.10
C CYS A 114 27.99 -10.64 -8.19
N LYS A 115 27.69 -11.22 -7.02
CA LYS A 115 28.70 -11.69 -6.05
C LYS A 115 28.92 -13.20 -6.06
N CYS A 116 27.87 -14.00 -6.21
CA CYS A 116 27.96 -15.47 -6.17
C CYS A 116 27.43 -16.18 -7.43
N GLY A 117 26.84 -15.46 -8.38
CA GLY A 117 26.27 -16.07 -9.60
C GLY A 117 24.94 -16.81 -9.41
N GLU A 118 24.48 -17.03 -8.17
CA GLU A 118 23.19 -17.69 -7.89
C GLU A 118 22.02 -16.94 -8.55
N PRO A 119 21.07 -17.65 -9.20
CA PRO A 119 19.80 -17.09 -9.66
C PRO A 119 19.06 -16.35 -8.53
N THR A 120 18.68 -15.10 -8.76
CA THR A 120 18.04 -14.27 -7.72
C THR A 120 17.15 -13.18 -8.32
N ARG A 121 16.01 -12.95 -7.67
CA ARG A 121 15.13 -11.79 -7.87
C ARG A 121 15.07 -10.85 -6.66
N TYR A 122 15.96 -11.05 -5.69
CA TYR A 122 15.77 -10.47 -4.35
C TYR A 122 15.86 -8.95 -4.32
N THR A 123 16.91 -8.35 -4.89
CA THR A 123 17.05 -6.89 -4.93
C THR A 123 18.05 -6.46 -6.00
N THR A 124 17.92 -5.19 -6.43
CA THR A 124 18.87 -4.52 -7.31
C THR A 124 19.51 -3.30 -6.64
N ASP A 125 20.69 -2.91 -7.11
CA ASP A 125 21.27 -1.60 -6.79
C ASP A 125 20.73 -0.52 -7.75
N ASN A 126 21.24 0.71 -7.64
CA ASN A 126 20.85 1.82 -8.52
C ASN A 126 21.45 1.74 -9.94
N LYS A 127 22.31 0.74 -10.20
CA LYS A 127 22.89 0.43 -11.51
C LYS A 127 22.36 -0.90 -12.07
N GLU A 128 21.25 -1.39 -11.51
CA GLU A 128 20.57 -2.61 -11.93
C GLU A 128 21.38 -3.91 -11.74
N HIS A 129 22.43 -3.92 -10.91
CA HIS A 129 23.07 -5.18 -10.52
C HIS A 129 22.21 -5.92 -9.51
N TRP A 130 22.05 -7.23 -9.72
CA TRP A 130 21.25 -8.10 -8.87
C TRP A 130 22.07 -8.67 -7.71
N TYR A 131 21.46 -8.72 -6.53
CA TYR A 131 22.05 -9.30 -5.33
C TYR A 131 21.10 -10.35 -4.74
N CYS A 132 21.65 -11.48 -4.30
CA CYS A 132 20.88 -12.48 -3.55
C CYS A 132 20.62 -11.99 -2.12
N LYS A 133 19.73 -12.68 -1.40
CA LYS A 133 19.38 -12.33 -0.01
C LYS A 133 20.61 -12.19 0.88
N LYS A 134 21.61 -13.08 0.71
CA LYS A 134 22.89 -13.06 1.46
C LYS A 134 23.71 -11.81 1.14
N HIS A 135 23.87 -11.47 -0.13
CA HIS A 135 24.73 -10.37 -0.60
C HIS A 135 24.05 -8.99 -0.63
N SER A 136 22.74 -8.92 -0.38
CA SER A 136 21.99 -7.64 -0.33
C SER A 136 22.54 -6.62 0.68
N ARG A 137 23.15 -7.11 1.77
CA ARG A 137 23.80 -6.25 2.78
C ARG A 137 25.12 -5.65 2.28
N ASN A 138 25.74 -6.29 1.29
CA ASN A 138 27.03 -5.91 0.74
C ASN A 138 26.90 -4.88 -0.39
N ILE A 139 25.68 -4.40 -0.67
CA ILE A 139 25.46 -3.30 -1.63
C ILE A 139 26.13 -2.04 -1.08
N PRO A 140 27.11 -1.46 -1.80
CA PRO A 140 27.78 -0.23 -1.38
C PRO A 140 26.77 0.89 -1.14
N LYS A 141 26.92 1.69 -0.08
CA LYS A 141 25.96 2.77 0.26
C LYS A 141 25.68 3.71 -0.92
N ARG A 142 26.71 4.05 -1.70
CA ARG A 142 26.61 4.90 -2.92
C ARG A 142 25.79 4.29 -4.05
N LEU A 143 25.61 2.96 -4.04
CA LEU A 143 24.84 2.22 -5.04
C LEU A 143 23.47 1.78 -4.51
N LYS A 144 23.17 2.00 -3.22
CA LYS A 144 21.84 1.68 -2.69
C LYS A 144 20.79 2.58 -3.33
N GLN A 145 19.64 2.00 -3.65
CA GLN A 145 18.49 2.78 -4.10
C GLN A 145 18.03 3.72 -2.96
N GLU A 146 17.50 4.88 -3.30
CA GLU A 146 17.17 5.93 -2.33
C GLU A 146 16.19 5.44 -1.24
N TRP A 147 15.17 4.67 -1.62
CA TRP A 147 14.23 4.08 -0.67
C TRP A 147 14.88 3.06 0.30
N MET A 148 16.03 2.46 -0.05
CA MET A 148 16.79 1.60 0.85
C MET A 148 17.52 2.40 1.93
N LEU A 149 17.96 3.62 1.60
CA LEU A 149 18.59 4.54 2.56
C LEU A 149 17.53 5.15 3.50
N ASP A 150 16.31 5.35 3.00
CA ASP A 150 15.19 5.94 3.74
C ASP A 150 14.70 5.08 4.92
N ARG A 151 15.04 3.78 4.93
CA ARG A 151 14.75 2.88 6.07
C ARG A 151 15.38 3.37 7.38
N HIS A 152 16.47 4.13 7.32
CA HIS A 152 17.13 4.76 8.46
C HIS A 152 16.53 6.12 8.84
N LYS A 153 15.73 6.76 7.97
CA LYS A 153 14.96 7.98 8.31
C LYS A 153 13.62 7.66 8.97
N ARG A 154 13.21 6.39 9.03
CA ARG A 154 12.01 5.99 9.76
C ARG A 154 12.21 6.27 11.24
N LEU A 155 11.51 7.30 11.73
CA LEU A 155 11.42 7.61 13.15
C LEU A 155 11.15 6.33 13.97
N PRO A 156 11.86 6.12 15.10
CA PRO A 156 11.62 5.00 15.98
C PRO A 156 10.13 4.86 16.32
N ARG A 157 9.68 3.62 16.50
CA ARG A 157 8.26 3.31 16.83
C ARG A 157 7.74 4.14 18.01
N VAL A 158 8.60 4.39 18.99
CA VAL A 158 8.33 5.24 20.16
C VAL A 158 8.03 6.68 19.74
N THR A 159 8.89 7.27 18.92
CA THR A 159 8.74 8.64 18.40
C THR A 159 7.48 8.79 17.55
N LYS A 160 7.16 7.78 16.71
CA LYS A 160 5.88 7.74 15.97
C LYS A 160 4.67 7.67 16.90
N LYS A 161 4.74 6.90 18.01
CA LYS A 161 3.64 6.76 18.98
C LYS A 161 3.40 8.07 19.75
N VAL A 162 4.47 8.80 20.10
CA VAL A 162 4.40 10.13 20.71
C VAL A 162 3.80 11.15 19.73
N MET A 163 4.27 11.18 18.48
CA MET A 163 3.71 12.07 17.45
C MET A 163 2.25 11.77 17.12
N LYS A 164 1.84 10.49 17.06
CA LYS A 164 0.45 10.11 16.79
C LYS A 164 -0.49 10.48 17.94
N LYS A 165 0.02 10.50 19.19
CA LYS A 165 -0.70 11.01 20.37
C LYS A 165 -0.76 12.55 20.39
N GLY A 166 0.29 13.24 19.92
CA GLY A 166 0.35 14.71 19.87
C GLY A 166 -0.34 15.34 18.65
N ALA A 167 -0.50 14.62 17.55
CA ALA A 167 -1.11 15.12 16.31
C ALA A 167 -2.64 14.96 16.25
N ALA A 168 -3.26 14.32 17.25
CA ALA A 168 -4.71 14.18 17.36
C ALA A 168 -5.32 15.39 18.07
N ILE A 169 -5.11 16.60 17.55
CA ILE A 169 -5.99 17.75 17.82
C ILE A 169 -6.43 18.27 16.45
N LYS A 170 -7.63 17.86 16.01
CA LYS A 170 -8.29 18.42 14.83
C LYS A 170 -8.62 19.88 15.12
N LEU A 171 -7.91 20.82 14.51
CA LEU A 171 -8.36 22.21 14.39
C LEU A 171 -9.41 22.27 13.28
N THR A 172 -10.68 22.08 13.63
CA THR A 172 -11.80 22.54 12.81
C THR A 172 -11.87 24.06 12.94
N GLY A 173 -11.56 24.79 11.87
CA GLY A 173 -11.66 26.24 11.83
C GLY A 173 -11.33 26.82 10.47
N SER A 174 -12.38 27.29 9.80
CA SER A 174 -12.46 27.80 8.43
C SER A 174 -11.67 29.10 8.11
N LYS A 175 -11.26 29.20 6.84
CA LYS A 175 -11.05 30.40 5.99
C LYS A 175 -10.06 31.51 6.42
N TYR A 176 -9.00 31.59 5.61
CA TYR A 176 -8.20 32.75 5.15
C TYR A 176 -8.39 34.15 5.79
N GLY A 177 -7.26 34.68 6.30
CA GLY A 177 -6.93 36.12 6.27
C GLY A 177 -5.81 36.50 7.25
N LYS A 178 -4.61 36.81 6.71
CA LYS A 178 -3.37 37.40 7.30
C LYS A 178 -3.24 37.47 8.84
N VAL A 179 -2.60 36.48 9.47
CA VAL A 179 -2.28 36.44 10.92
C VAL A 179 -0.79 36.17 11.19
N LYS A 180 -0.09 37.00 11.99
CA LYS A 180 1.28 36.76 12.53
C LYS A 180 1.19 35.93 13.82
N PHE A 181 2.31 35.42 14.34
CA PHE A 181 2.32 34.51 15.49
C PHE A 181 3.16 35.09 16.64
N GLU A 182 2.66 35.03 17.88
CA GLU A 182 3.39 35.36 19.11
C GLU A 182 3.41 34.16 20.07
N TYR A 183 4.56 33.87 20.68
CA TYR A 183 4.74 32.69 21.55
C TYR A 183 4.61 33.10 23.03
N LYS A 184 3.93 32.28 23.84
CA LYS A 184 3.89 32.42 25.30
C LYS A 184 4.37 31.13 25.97
N VAL A 185 5.40 31.21 26.81
CA VAL A 185 5.87 30.10 27.67
C VAL A 185 4.75 29.71 28.60
N THR A 186 4.42 28.42 28.71
CA THR A 186 3.35 27.97 29.61
C THR A 186 3.83 27.03 30.72
N ILE A 187 4.92 26.26 30.55
CA ILE A 187 5.35 25.35 31.61
C ILE A 187 6.88 25.33 31.74
N ALA A 188 7.37 25.48 32.96
CA ALA A 188 8.77 25.32 33.34
C ALA A 188 8.91 24.11 34.27
N PHE A 189 9.75 23.14 33.92
CA PHE A 189 10.11 22.02 34.79
C PHE A 189 11.54 22.18 35.30
N ARG A 190 11.81 21.72 36.52
CA ARG A 190 13.17 21.60 37.05
C ARG A 190 13.44 20.17 37.50
N ALA A 191 14.56 19.62 37.04
CA ALA A 191 15.09 18.34 37.50
C ALA A 191 16.62 18.40 37.47
N ASN A 192 17.26 17.90 38.54
CA ASN A 192 18.72 17.82 38.72
C ASN A 192 19.48 19.13 38.40
N GLY A 193 18.99 20.27 38.88
CA GLY A 193 19.66 21.57 38.76
C GLY A 193 19.43 22.33 37.45
N TYR A 194 18.77 21.73 36.45
CA TYR A 194 18.47 22.37 35.16
C TYR A 194 16.98 22.68 35.01
N ARG A 195 16.66 23.80 34.34
CA ARG A 195 15.29 24.27 34.06
C ARG A 195 14.98 24.17 32.56
N LEU A 196 13.89 23.51 32.21
CA LEU A 196 13.38 23.38 30.85
C LEU A 196 12.06 24.14 30.71
N ASP A 197 12.00 25.10 29.78
CA ASP A 197 10.81 25.92 29.50
C ASP A 197 10.15 25.50 28.18
N ILE A 198 8.84 25.18 28.21
CA ILE A 198 8.03 24.78 27.05
C ILE A 198 7.17 25.98 26.58
N PHE A 199 7.34 26.37 25.32
CA PHE A 199 6.64 27.49 24.67
C PHE A 199 5.38 27.01 23.93
N ASN A 200 4.21 27.60 24.23
CA ASN A 200 2.98 27.42 23.45
C ASN A 200 2.83 28.56 22.42
N ARG A 201 2.38 28.20 21.21
CA ARG A 201 2.23 29.09 20.05
C ARG A 201 0.85 29.76 20.07
N LYS A 202 0.77 31.09 20.20
CA LYS A 202 -0.47 31.88 20.09
C LYS A 202 -0.45 32.65 18.76
N GLN A 203 -1.56 32.64 18.01
CA GLN A 203 -1.70 33.39 16.74
C GLN A 203 -2.29 34.78 17.00
N ARG A 204 -1.73 35.84 16.40
CA ARG A 204 -2.25 37.22 16.45
C ARG A 204 -2.25 37.93 15.08
N ARG A 205 -3.41 38.43 14.68
CA ARG A 205 -3.68 39.02 13.35
C ARG A 205 -2.94 40.35 13.19
N LEU A 206 -2.25 40.59 12.06
CA LEU A 206 -1.61 41.90 11.79
C LEU A 206 -2.70 42.93 11.48
N LEU A 207 -2.62 44.10 12.12
CA LEU A 207 -3.49 45.26 11.86
C LEU A 207 -3.17 45.89 10.49
N ILE A 208 -4.22 46.24 9.73
CA ILE A 208 -4.14 47.25 8.67
C ILE A 208 -4.79 48.51 9.25
N GLN A 209 -4.04 49.61 9.26
CA GLN A 209 -4.53 50.94 9.60
C GLN A 209 -5.35 51.44 8.41
N MET A 210 -6.64 51.70 8.60
CA MET A 210 -7.36 52.62 7.72
C MET A 210 -7.38 53.99 8.42
N GLY A 211 -7.15 55.04 7.63
CA GLY A 211 -6.76 56.37 8.06
C GLY A 211 -7.75 57.10 8.98
N LYS A 212 -7.25 58.23 9.49
CA LYS A 212 -7.91 59.20 10.38
C LYS A 212 -9.32 59.57 9.95
#